data_AF-X0VID8-F1
#
_entry.id   AF-X0VID8-F1
#
_cell.length_a   1.000
_cell.length_b   1.000
_cell.length_c   1.000
_cell.angle_alpha   90.00
_cell.angle_beta   90.00
_cell.angle_gamma   90.00
#
_symmetry.space_group_name_H-M   'P 1'
#
loop_
_entity.id
_entity.type
_entity.pdbx_description
1 polymer ?
#
loop_
_entity_poly.entity_id
_entity_poly.type
_entity_poly.pdbx_seq_one_letter_code
_entity_poly.pdbx_strand_id
1 'polypeptide(L)' 'YRKGERVVHNTFGCGTITGVNSYLDNIRVTVRFDSGFTKKLVARFARLVRE' A
#
# COMPACT_ATOMS: atom_id res chain seq x y z
N TYR A 1 1.76 6.44 -5.67
CA TYR A 1 0.69 5.57 -5.16
C TYR A 1 -0.66 6.13 -5.55
N ARG A 2 -1.45 5.33 -6.27
CA ARG A 2 -2.82 5.64 -6.69
C ARG A 2 -3.74 4.47 -6.32
N LYS A 3 -5.02 4.76 -6.11
CA LYS A 3 -6.01 3.69 -5.92
C LYS A 3 -6.09 2.84 -7.20
N GLY A 4 -6.15 1.52 -7.05
CA GLY A 4 -6.09 0.53 -8.13
C GLY A 4 -4.67 0.09 -8.51
N GLU A 5 -3.63 0.76 -8.03
CA GLU A 5 -2.24 0.40 -8.32
C GLU A 5 -1.88 -0.94 -7.65
N ARG A 6 -1.20 -1.81 -8.39
CA ARG A 6 -0.63 -3.07 -7.89
C ARG A 6 0.73 -2.81 -7.28
N VAL A 7 0.97 -3.40 -6.11
CA VAL A 7 2.20 -3.22 -5.34
C VAL A 7 2.65 -4.52 -4.70
N VAL A 8 3.95 -4.63 -4.49
CA VAL A 8 4.59 -5.71 -3.73
C VAL A 8 5.19 -5.15 -2.44
N HIS A 9 4.90 -5.81 -1.32
CA HIS A 9 5.52 -5.56 -0.02
C HIS A 9 6.36 -6.76 0.40
N ASN A 10 7.59 -6.51 0.87
CA ASN A 10 8.54 -7.57 1.20
C ASN A 10 7.98 -8.65 2.17
N THR A 11 7.20 -8.25 3.17
CA THR A 11 6.63 -9.18 4.16
C THR A 11 5.24 -9.70 3.80
N PHE A 12 4.46 -8.95 3.03
CA PHE A 12 3.03 -9.24 2.86
C PHE A 12 2.68 -9.72 1.45
N GLY A 13 3.64 -9.70 0.53
CA GLY A 13 3.45 -10.09 -0.86
C GLY A 13 2.73 -9.03 -1.68
N CYS A 14 2.04 -9.48 -2.71
CA CYS A 14 1.35 -8.62 -3.67
C CYS A 14 -0.01 -8.15 -3.15
N GLY A 15 -0.42 -6.96 -3.57
CA GLY A 15 -1.71 -6.40 -3.24
C GLY A 15 -2.07 -5.19 -4.08
N THR A 16 -3.30 -4.73 -3.89
CA THR A 16 -3.86 -3.59 -4.62
C THR A 16 -4.15 -2.44 -3.65
N ILE A 17 -3.72 -1.23 -4.02
CA ILE A 17 -4.03 -0.02 -3.25
C ILE A 17 -5.53 0.28 -3.36
N THR A 18 -6.24 0.23 -2.25
CA THR A 18 -7.68 0.52 -2.18
C THR A 18 -7.98 1.93 -1.67
N GLY A 19 -6.99 2.61 -1.10
CA GLY A 19 -7.12 4.00 -0.64
C GLY A 19 -5.79 4.71 -0.52
N VAL A 20 -5.81 6.02 -0.71
CA VAL A 20 -4.66 6.92 -0.56
C VAL A 20 -5.14 8.12 0.24
N ASN A 21 -4.45 8.45 1.31
CA ASN A 21 -4.72 9.62 2.13
C ASN A 21 -3.41 10.35 2.45
N SER A 22 -3.34 11.62 2.12
CA SER A 22 -2.25 12.53 2.47
C SER A 22 -2.43 13.00 3.90
N TYR A 23 -1.45 12.71 4.76
CA TYR A 23 -1.44 13.08 6.16
C TYR A 23 -0.15 13.83 6.50
N LEU A 24 -0.27 15.14 6.74
CA LEU A 24 0.88 16.05 6.90
C LEU A 24 1.86 15.88 5.71
N ASP A 25 3.13 15.65 5.99
CA ASP A 25 4.21 15.41 5.00
C ASP A 25 4.35 13.95 4.54
N ASN A 26 3.36 13.10 4.83
CA ASN A 26 3.40 11.68 4.51
C ASN A 26 2.16 11.23 3.74
N ILE A 27 2.30 10.09 3.05
CA ILE A 27 1.20 9.43 2.36
C ILE A 27 0.89 8.14 3.11
N ARG A 28 -0.36 7.97 3.53
CA ARG A 28 -0.88 6.70 4.05
C ARG A 28 -1.68 6.01 2.95
N VAL A 29 -1.33 4.77 2.64
CA VAL A 29 -2.02 3.93 1.67
C VAL A 29 -2.74 2.79 2.39
N THR A 30 -3.91 2.42 1.90
CA THR A 30 -4.59 1.20 2.29
C THR A 30 -4.37 0.19 1.18
N VAL A 31 -3.83 -0.98 1.50
CA VAL A 31 -3.55 -2.07 0.56
C VAL A 31 -4.37 -3.28 0.96
N ARG A 32 -5.13 -3.83 0.01
CA ARG A 32 -5.73 -5.17 0.12
C ARG A 32 -4.73 -6.15 -0.48
N PHE A 33 -4.15 -7.01 0.35
CA PHE A 33 -3.20 -8.03 -0.09
C PHE A 33 -3.94 -9.26 -0.60
N ASP A 34 -3.31 -9.98 -1.53
CA ASP A 34 -3.90 -11.14 -2.20
C ASP A 34 -4.09 -12.33 -1.23
N SER A 35 -3.33 -12.32 -0.13
CA SER A 35 -3.49 -13.19 1.04
C SER A 35 -4.79 -12.97 1.84
N GLY A 36 -5.61 -11.98 1.45
CA GLY A 36 -6.96 -11.76 1.99
C GLY A 36 -7.07 -10.71 3.09
N PHE A 37 -5.96 -10.20 3.62
CA PHE A 37 -5.97 -9.14 4.63
C PHE A 37 -5.75 -7.73 4.05
N THR A 38 -6.20 -6.72 4.78
CA THR A 38 -6.03 -5.31 4.41
C THR A 38 -5.19 -4.59 5.47
N LYS A 39 -4.22 -3.78 5.04
CA LYS A 39 -3.38 -2.97 5.95
C LYS A 39 -3.31 -1.51 5.51
N LYS A 40 -3.23 -0.62 6.49
CA LYS A 40 -2.88 0.79 6.31
C LYS A 40 -1.39 0.96 6.55
N LEU A 41 -0.67 1.49 5.58
CA LEU A 41 0.77 1.62 5.60
C LEU A 41 1.16 3.07 5.29
N VAL A 42 2.19 3.57 5.96
CA VAL A 42 2.79 4.85 5.60
C VAL A 42 3.80 4.59 4.49
N ALA A 43 3.51 5.13 3.30
CA ALA A 43 4.22 4.87 2.06
C ALA A 43 5.75 5.00 2.17
N ARG A 44 6.23 6.02 2.89
CA ARG A 44 7.66 6.28 3.10
C ARG A 44 8.37 5.13 3.82
N PHE A 45 7.68 4.44 4.74
CA PHE A 45 8.25 3.36 5.55
C PHE A 45 7.87 1.96 5.02
N ALA A 46 6.84 1.87 4.19
CA ALA A 46 6.30 0.62 3.68
C ALA A 46 7.17 -0.03 2.59
N ARG A 47 8.09 0.72 1.96
CA ARG A 47 8.97 0.21 0.89
C ARG A 47 8.22 -0.59 -0.18
N LEU A 48 7.05 -0.10 -0.59
CA LEU A 48 6.24 -0.73 -1.61
C LEU A 48 6.90 -0.56 -2.98
N VAL A 49 6.97 -1.65 -3.74
CA VAL A 49 7.45 -1.64 -5.14
C VAL A 49 6.25 -1.79 -6.06
N ARG A 50 6.27 -1.15 -7.22
CA ARG A 50 5.24 -1.36 -8.25
C ARG A 50 5.43 -2.74 -8.87
N GLU A 51 4.34 -3.49 -8.96
CA GLU A 51 4.30 -4.74 -9.75
C GLU A 51 4.34 -4.43 -11.25
#